data_AF-J9DKI6-F1
#
_entry.id   AF-J9DKI6-F1
#
_cell.length_a   1.000
_cell.length_b   1.000
_cell.length_c   1.000
_cell.angle_alpha   90.00
_cell.angle_beta   90.00
_cell.angle_gamma   90.00
#
_symmetry.space_group_name_H-M   'P 1'
#
loop_
_entity.id
_entity.type
_entity.pdbx_description
1 polymer ?
#
loop_
_entity_poly.entity_id
_entity_poly.type
_entity_poly.pdbx_seq_one_letter_code
_entity_poly.pdbx_strand_id
1 'polypeptide(L)'
;MLIQIALGLTKLTMEHALHSQHDFEPSDNVTSICEIQKDGLKSISSQIHNIIQCNKSTSYDHLVKTIKNANKNTLKRRIYDVLTVFRALGLISKDKKIYKKTESFDFLSSTCSEVPNNEELNKNSKGLAGMRKILLNKNKLLQNLETTRKSLRFIIERNKFCNISCDKLYTPFVLITTDKSVQVNCETNEERDFFKIQSRSKIKVVDDLTIFKELFEIAHKKNSQIRYGLRFKVMDDDN
;
A
#
# COMPACT_ATOMS: atom_id res chain seq x y z
N MET A 1 2.92 0.53 -35.18
CA MET A 1 2.42 1.91 -35.09
C MET A 1 1.84 2.05 -33.69
N LEU A 2 2.51 2.80 -32.82
CA LEU A 2 2.09 3.01 -31.43
C LEU A 2 1.09 4.16 -31.42
N ILE A 3 -0.18 3.89 -31.08
CA ILE A 3 -1.15 4.96 -30.87
C ILE A 3 -0.98 5.39 -29.41
N GLN A 4 -0.32 6.53 -29.23
CA GLN A 4 0.02 7.10 -27.93
C GLN A 4 -1.12 8.00 -27.50
N ILE A 5 -1.96 7.53 -26.57
CA ILE A 5 -3.02 8.33 -25.96
C ILE A 5 -2.51 8.74 -24.58
N ALA A 6 -1.91 9.92 -24.49
CA ALA A 6 -1.55 10.54 -23.23
C ALA A 6 -2.83 11.11 -22.58
N LEU A 7 -3.37 10.41 -21.60
CA LEU A 7 -4.42 10.95 -20.73
C LEU A 7 -3.76 11.94 -19.76
N GLY A 8 -3.79 13.22 -20.13
CA GLY A 8 -3.29 14.32 -19.30
C GLY A 8 -4.21 14.54 -18.09
N LEU A 9 -3.75 14.16 -16.91
CA LEU A 9 -4.33 14.65 -15.65
C LEU A 9 -3.87 16.09 -15.45
N THR A 10 -4.77 17.05 -15.65
CA THR A 10 -4.49 18.49 -15.53
C THR A 10 -4.51 18.99 -14.08
N LYS A 11 -3.57 19.91 -13.81
CA LYS A 11 -3.60 21.05 -12.85
C LYS A 11 -3.63 20.76 -11.35
N LEU A 12 -2.46 20.94 -10.72
CA LEU A 12 -2.32 21.70 -9.47
C LEU A 12 -1.08 22.60 -9.60
N THR A 13 -1.32 23.86 -9.94
CA THR A 13 -0.42 25.00 -9.73
C THR A 13 -0.21 25.23 -8.24
N MET A 14 1.01 25.62 -7.85
CA MET A 14 1.29 26.72 -6.92
C MET A 14 2.82 26.91 -6.85
N GLU A 15 3.30 27.90 -7.61
CA GLU A 15 4.56 28.60 -7.32
C GLU A 15 4.40 29.49 -6.08
N HIS A 16 5.55 29.98 -5.58
CA HIS A 16 5.78 30.97 -4.51
C HIS A 16 5.90 30.41 -3.08
N ALA A 17 7.16 30.32 -2.59
CA ALA A 17 7.69 31.31 -1.64
C ALA A 17 9.10 30.93 -1.15
N LEU A 18 10.09 31.75 -1.54
CA LEU A 18 11.41 31.88 -0.91
C LEU A 18 11.41 33.23 -0.16
N HIS A 19 12.01 33.23 1.04
CA HIS A 19 12.39 34.38 1.90
C HIS A 19 11.28 35.21 2.56
N SER A 20 11.20 35.14 3.90
CA SER A 20 11.58 36.27 4.78
C SER A 20 11.51 35.85 6.25
N GLN A 21 12.59 36.11 7.00
CA GLN A 21 12.62 36.11 8.46
C GLN A 21 11.87 37.35 8.96
N HIS A 22 11.01 37.19 9.96
CA HIS A 22 10.68 38.27 10.87
C HIS A 22 10.22 37.69 12.21
N ASP A 23 10.89 38.12 13.28
CA ASP A 23 10.58 37.84 14.67
C ASP A 23 9.17 38.35 15.04
N PHE A 24 8.43 37.55 15.82
CA PHE A 24 7.33 38.04 16.64
C PHE A 24 7.09 37.10 17.84
N GLU A 25 7.10 37.71 19.04
CA GLU A 25 6.88 37.11 20.36
C GLU A 25 5.49 36.46 20.52
N PRO A 26 5.30 35.49 21.44
CA PRO A 26 4.03 34.82 21.64
C PRO A 26 3.14 35.61 22.60
N SER A 27 2.00 36.11 22.12
CA SER A 27 0.91 36.58 22.99
C SER A 27 -0.27 35.62 22.95
N ASP A 28 -0.64 35.18 24.14
CA ASP A 28 -1.86 34.43 24.43
C ASP A 28 -3.09 35.18 23.93
N ASN A 29 -3.90 34.54 23.07
CA ASN A 29 -5.30 34.24 23.42
C ASN A 29 -6.12 33.59 22.29
N VAL A 30 -6.85 32.56 22.71
CA VAL A 30 -8.17 32.13 22.22
C VAL A 30 -8.20 31.57 20.80
N THR A 31 -7.98 30.26 20.70
CA THR A 31 -8.72 29.45 19.73
C THR A 31 -9.49 28.39 20.52
N SER A 32 -10.80 28.57 20.60
CA SER A 32 -11.75 27.54 21.00
C SER A 32 -11.71 26.42 19.96
N ILE A 33 -10.75 25.53 20.08
CA ILE A 33 -10.74 24.25 19.39
C ILE A 33 -11.58 23.34 20.26
N CYS A 34 -12.78 23.03 19.80
CA CYS A 34 -13.62 21.99 20.37
C CYS A 34 -12.75 20.76 20.68
N GLU A 35 -12.66 20.40 21.96
CA GLU A 35 -12.13 19.12 22.40
C GLU A 35 -12.88 18.03 21.65
N ILE A 36 -12.31 17.52 20.56
CA ILE A 36 -12.71 16.24 19.99
C ILE A 36 -12.32 15.22 21.05
N GLN A 37 -13.24 14.99 21.98
CA GLN A 37 -13.13 14.01 23.03
C GLN A 37 -12.61 12.70 22.43
N LYS A 38 -11.63 12.11 23.11
CA LYS A 38 -10.96 10.84 22.76
C LYS A 38 -11.91 9.63 22.89
N ASP A 39 -13.13 9.75 22.37
CA ASP A 39 -14.26 8.84 22.56
C ASP A 39 -14.66 8.07 21.28
N GLY A 40 -13.87 8.19 20.21
CA GLY A 40 -14.06 7.41 18.99
C GLY A 40 -13.84 5.90 19.21
N LEU A 41 -14.47 5.06 18.37
CA LEU A 41 -14.36 3.60 18.42
C LEU A 41 -12.91 3.10 18.42
N LYS A 42 -12.01 3.82 17.74
CA LYS A 42 -10.56 3.54 17.74
C LYS A 42 -9.94 3.66 19.15
N SER A 43 -10.26 4.71 19.89
CA SER A 43 -9.77 4.93 21.27
C SER A 43 -10.30 3.84 22.20
N ILE A 44 -11.60 3.52 22.10
CA ILE A 44 -12.23 2.45 22.88
C ILE A 44 -11.57 1.10 22.55
N SER A 45 -11.32 0.82 21.26
CA SER A 45 -10.65 -0.41 20.83
C SER A 45 -9.23 -0.52 21.39
N SER A 46 -8.44 0.56 21.39
CA SER A 46 -7.10 0.57 21.96
C SER A 46 -7.11 0.37 23.48
N GLN A 47 -8.06 0.97 24.20
CA GLN A 47 -8.19 0.77 25.64
C GLN A 47 -8.59 -0.66 26.00
N ILE A 48 -9.56 -1.24 25.28
CA ILE A 48 -9.96 -2.65 25.44
C ILE A 48 -8.77 -3.57 25.17
N HIS A 49 -8.00 -3.30 24.12
CA HIS A 49 -6.80 -4.06 23.79
C HIS A 49 -5.80 -4.07 24.95
N ASN A 50 -5.45 -2.89 25.48
CA ASN A 50 -4.51 -2.77 26.59
C ASN A 50 -5.00 -3.48 27.86
N ILE A 51 -6.29 -3.35 28.20
CA ILE A 51 -6.88 -4.01 29.38
C ILE A 51 -6.81 -5.54 29.25
N ILE A 52 -7.13 -6.07 28.07
CA ILE A 52 -7.07 -7.52 27.80
C ILE A 52 -5.63 -8.02 27.72
N GLN A 53 -4.69 -7.16 27.29
CA GLN A 53 -3.27 -7.49 27.28
C GLN A 53 -2.71 -7.66 28.69
N CYS A 54 -3.05 -6.75 29.60
CA CYS A 54 -2.60 -6.79 30.99
C CYS A 54 -3.30 -7.90 31.80
N ASN A 55 -4.56 -8.24 31.47
CA ASN A 55 -5.36 -9.17 32.24
C ASN A 55 -5.53 -10.52 31.51
N LYS A 56 -5.10 -11.63 32.14
CA LYS A 56 -5.27 -13.00 31.59
C LYS A 56 -6.73 -13.35 31.25
N SER A 57 -7.69 -12.78 31.99
CA SER A 57 -9.13 -12.93 31.75
C SER A 57 -9.89 -11.69 32.20
N THR A 58 -10.81 -11.21 31.37
CA THR A 58 -11.56 -9.97 31.63
C THR A 58 -13.07 -10.20 31.46
N SER A 59 -13.88 -9.68 32.39
CA SER A 59 -15.34 -9.67 32.27
C SER A 59 -15.84 -8.40 31.57
N TYR A 60 -17.01 -8.48 30.92
CA TYR A 60 -17.66 -7.31 30.32
C TYR A 60 -17.86 -6.18 31.33
N ASP A 61 -18.34 -6.51 32.53
CA ASP A 61 -18.60 -5.51 33.57
C ASP A 61 -17.31 -4.83 34.06
N HIS A 62 -16.18 -5.54 33.96
CA HIS A 62 -14.88 -4.95 34.26
C HIS A 62 -14.47 -3.94 33.18
N LEU A 63 -14.66 -4.25 31.89
CA LEU A 63 -14.36 -3.33 30.79
C LEU A 63 -15.18 -2.04 30.88
N VAL A 64 -16.47 -2.15 31.17
CA VAL A 64 -17.38 -1.00 31.29
C VAL A 64 -17.00 -0.11 32.49
N LYS A 65 -16.47 -0.69 33.57
CA LYS A 65 -16.01 0.07 34.75
C LYS A 65 -14.66 0.74 34.54
N THR A 66 -13.75 0.08 33.82
CA THR A 66 -12.37 0.56 33.64
C THR A 66 -12.27 1.66 32.57
N ILE A 67 -13.09 1.58 31.51
CA ILE A 67 -13.07 2.56 30.43
C ILE A 67 -13.87 3.81 30.84
N LYS A 68 -13.18 4.94 30.95
CA LYS A 68 -13.82 6.23 31.22
C LYS A 68 -14.39 6.79 29.91
N ASN A 69 -15.70 6.97 29.84
CA ASN A 69 -16.38 7.62 28.72
C ASN A 69 -17.56 8.43 29.26
N ALA A 70 -17.85 9.57 28.64
CA ALA A 70 -18.94 10.46 29.07
C ALA A 70 -20.33 9.78 28.98
N ASN A 71 -20.54 8.89 28.00
CA ASN A 71 -21.83 8.21 27.80
C ASN A 71 -21.73 6.68 27.96
N LYS A 72 -22.22 6.19 29.11
CA LYS A 72 -22.20 4.75 29.45
C LYS A 72 -23.01 3.87 28.48
N ASN A 73 -24.10 4.39 27.90
CA ASN A 73 -24.94 3.60 26.98
C ASN A 73 -24.25 3.40 25.63
N THR A 74 -23.64 4.47 25.12
CA THR A 74 -22.81 4.41 23.90
C THR A 74 -21.61 3.50 24.13
N LEU A 75 -20.91 3.65 25.26
CA LEU A 75 -19.76 2.80 25.60
C LEU A 75 -20.13 1.31 25.61
N LYS A 76 -21.23 0.93 26.27
CA LYS A 76 -21.71 -0.46 26.29
C LYS A 76 -21.89 -1.03 24.89
N ARG A 77 -22.51 -0.26 23.99
CA ARG A 77 -22.74 -0.64 22.59
C ARG A 77 -21.43 -0.78 21.82
N ARG A 78 -20.48 0.15 22.01
CA ARG A 78 -19.16 0.15 21.35
C ARG A 78 -18.26 -0.99 21.83
N ILE A 79 -18.31 -1.36 23.12
CA ILE A 79 -17.57 -2.52 23.64
C ILE A 79 -18.02 -3.81 22.94
N TYR A 80 -19.33 -3.98 22.71
CA TYR A 80 -19.81 -5.15 21.96
C TYR A 80 -19.33 -5.16 20.50
N ASP A 81 -19.27 -4.01 19.82
CA ASP A 81 -18.72 -3.91 18.46
C ASP A 81 -17.26 -4.41 18.44
N VAL A 82 -16.43 -3.91 19.36
CA VAL A 82 -15.01 -4.28 19.44
C VAL A 82 -14.83 -5.75 19.80
N LEU A 83 -15.52 -6.25 20.84
CA LEU A 83 -15.40 -7.64 21.28
C LEU A 83 -15.87 -8.62 20.20
N THR A 84 -16.88 -8.25 19.40
CA THR A 84 -17.35 -9.08 18.28
C THR A 84 -16.28 -9.19 17.21
N VAL A 85 -15.65 -8.07 16.84
CA VAL A 85 -14.54 -8.06 15.88
C VAL A 85 -13.33 -8.83 16.42
N PHE A 86 -12.93 -8.62 17.67
CA PHE A 86 -11.80 -9.32 18.28
C PHE A 86 -12.03 -10.84 18.34
N ARG A 87 -13.28 -11.27 18.58
CA ARG A 87 -13.66 -12.69 18.53
C ARG A 87 -13.62 -13.23 17.11
N ALA A 88 -14.12 -12.48 16.13
CA ALA A 88 -14.08 -12.87 14.72
C ALA A 88 -12.64 -13.00 14.19
N LEU A 89 -11.72 -12.17 14.69
CA LEU A 89 -10.29 -12.21 14.40
C LEU A 89 -9.53 -13.28 15.20
N GLY A 90 -10.19 -13.98 16.12
CA GLY A 90 -9.55 -15.00 16.96
C GLY A 90 -8.57 -14.45 18.00
N LEU A 91 -8.64 -13.15 18.32
CA LEU A 91 -7.79 -12.51 19.32
C LEU A 91 -8.26 -12.85 20.73
N ILE A 92 -9.57 -12.94 20.93
CA ILE A 92 -10.17 -13.26 22.22
C ILE A 92 -11.13 -14.44 22.11
N SER A 93 -11.16 -15.27 23.15
CA SER A 93 -12.14 -16.33 23.33
C SER A 93 -13.15 -15.92 24.39
N LYS A 94 -14.40 -16.38 24.25
CA LYS A 94 -15.49 -16.09 25.19
C LYS A 94 -15.94 -17.38 25.86
N ASP A 95 -15.63 -17.50 27.14
CA ASP A 95 -16.11 -18.58 28.00
C ASP A 95 -17.19 -18.03 28.93
N LYS A 96 -18.45 -18.31 28.60
CA LYS A 96 -19.63 -17.79 29.31
C LYS A 96 -19.62 -16.25 29.40
N LYS A 97 -19.25 -15.69 30.54
CA LYS A 97 -19.21 -14.24 30.82
C LYS A 97 -17.78 -13.67 30.84
N ILE A 98 -16.77 -14.50 30.58
CA ILE A 98 -15.35 -14.15 30.69
C ILE A 98 -14.73 -14.18 29.30
N TYR A 99 -13.98 -13.12 28.98
CA TYR A 99 -13.15 -13.04 27.79
C TYR A 99 -11.72 -13.38 28.17
N LYS A 100 -11.12 -14.34 27.46
CA LYS A 100 -9.71 -14.71 27.65
C LYS A 100 -8.93 -14.31 26.41
N LYS A 101 -7.68 -13.91 26.60
CA LYS A 101 -6.76 -13.69 25.48
C LYS A 101 -6.40 -15.02 24.84
N THR A 102 -6.31 -15.03 23.52
CA THR A 102 -5.82 -16.19 22.75
C THR A 102 -4.33 -15.98 22.46
N GLU A 103 -3.58 -17.04 22.14
CA GLU A 103 -2.16 -16.95 21.76
C GLU A 103 -1.90 -15.95 20.62
N SER A 104 -2.87 -15.79 19.71
CA SER A 104 -2.84 -14.80 18.63
C SER A 104 -2.89 -13.34 19.11
N PHE A 105 -3.35 -13.09 20.34
CA PHE A 105 -3.40 -11.77 20.96
C PHE A 105 -1.99 -11.26 21.27
N ASP A 106 -1.12 -12.14 21.78
CA ASP A 106 0.25 -11.78 22.17
C ASP A 106 1.14 -11.51 20.94
N PHE A 107 0.91 -12.22 19.82
CA PHE A 107 1.67 -12.02 18.57
C PHE A 107 1.51 -10.64 17.93
N LEU A 108 0.33 -10.02 18.06
CA LEU A 108 0.09 -8.67 17.53
C LEU A 108 0.69 -7.56 18.39
N SER A 109 0.87 -7.82 19.69
CA SER A 109 1.54 -6.90 20.62
C SER A 109 3.06 -6.93 20.50
N SER A 110 3.62 -8.03 19.97
CA SER A 110 5.06 -8.25 19.80
C SER A 110 5.60 -7.79 18.43
N THR A 111 5.07 -6.71 17.84
CA THR A 111 5.85 -5.97 16.84
C THR A 111 6.91 -5.16 17.57
N CYS A 112 7.93 -5.85 18.06
CA CYS A 112 9.34 -5.46 18.13
C CYS A 112 10.07 -6.59 18.87
N SER A 113 10.91 -7.29 18.11
CA SER A 113 11.93 -8.26 18.57
C SER A 113 11.46 -9.70 18.85
N GLU A 114 12.07 -10.60 18.07
CA GLU A 114 12.29 -12.03 18.30
C GLU A 114 11.23 -13.05 17.85
N VAL A 115 11.75 -14.01 17.07
CA VAL A 115 11.07 -15.17 16.46
C VAL A 115 11.07 -16.31 17.47
N PRO A 116 9.92 -16.81 17.96
CA PRO A 116 9.91 -18.02 18.78
C PRO A 116 9.94 -19.27 17.89
N ASN A 117 10.81 -20.20 18.29
CA ASN A 117 10.94 -21.53 17.70
C ASN A 117 9.67 -22.37 17.89
N ASN A 118 9.32 -23.12 16.84
CA ASN A 118 8.04 -23.79 16.68
C ASN A 118 8.15 -25.29 17.02
N GLU A 119 7.54 -25.76 18.11
CA GLU A 119 7.02 -27.12 18.21
C GLU A 119 5.80 -27.13 19.14
N GLU A 120 4.62 -26.94 18.58
CA GLU A 120 3.32 -27.51 19.02
C GLU A 120 2.17 -26.68 18.48
N LEU A 121 1.71 -26.92 17.25
CA LEU A 121 0.47 -26.30 16.76
C LEU A 121 -0.18 -27.16 15.69
N ASN A 122 -0.93 -28.17 16.13
CA ASN A 122 -1.60 -29.08 15.21
C ASN A 122 -3.03 -29.44 15.67
N LYS A 123 -3.88 -28.48 16.04
CA LYS A 123 -5.31 -28.77 16.34
C LYS A 123 -6.41 -27.77 15.89
N ASN A 124 -6.13 -26.61 15.28
CA ASN A 124 -7.20 -25.64 14.92
C ASN A 124 -7.22 -25.29 13.42
N SER A 125 -7.78 -26.18 12.60
CA SER A 125 -7.66 -26.18 11.13
C SER A 125 -8.42 -25.09 10.35
N LYS A 126 -9.46 -24.46 10.92
CA LYS A 126 -10.33 -23.52 10.16
C LYS A 126 -9.86 -22.05 10.19
N GLY A 127 -9.28 -21.57 11.29
CA GLY A 127 -8.72 -20.21 11.39
C GLY A 127 -7.36 -20.05 10.71
N LEU A 128 -6.57 -21.12 10.70
CA LEU A 128 -5.21 -21.13 10.15
C LEU A 128 -5.19 -20.94 8.63
N ALA A 129 -6.20 -21.46 7.91
CA ALA A 129 -6.31 -21.33 6.46
C ALA A 129 -6.51 -19.88 6.02
N GLY A 130 -7.37 -19.12 6.73
CA GLY A 130 -7.59 -17.69 6.48
C GLY A 130 -6.32 -16.88 6.74
N MET A 131 -5.63 -17.14 7.85
CA MET A 131 -4.39 -16.46 8.20
C MET A 131 -3.27 -16.75 7.18
N ARG A 132 -3.12 -18.00 6.76
CA ARG A 132 -2.16 -18.39 5.71
C ARG A 132 -2.41 -17.66 4.39
N LYS A 133 -3.68 -17.49 4.00
CA LYS A 133 -4.06 -16.73 2.79
C LYS A 133 -3.69 -15.25 2.90
N ILE A 134 -3.90 -14.64 4.07
CA ILE A 134 -3.51 -13.24 4.34
C ILE A 134 -1.99 -13.09 4.27
N LEU A 135 -1.25 -13.99 4.93
CA LEU A 135 0.21 -13.98 4.93
C LEU A 135 0.77 -14.12 3.50
N LEU A 136 0.23 -15.06 2.73
CA LEU A 136 0.61 -15.27 1.33
C LEU A 136 0.38 -14.03 0.47
N ASN A 137 -0.78 -13.38 0.63
CA ASN A 137 -1.10 -12.15 -0.09
C ASN A 137 -0.18 -10.99 0.29
N LYS A 138 0.14 -10.84 1.59
CA LYS A 138 1.07 -9.81 2.07
C LYS A 138 2.48 -10.02 1.51
N ASN A 139 2.97 -11.26 1.53
CA ASN A 139 4.27 -11.59 0.93
C ASN A 139 4.29 -11.33 -0.58
N LYS A 140 3.23 -11.70 -1.30
CA LYS A 140 3.11 -11.41 -2.73
C LYS A 140 3.09 -9.90 -3.01
N LEU A 141 2.38 -9.13 -2.19
CA LEU A 141 2.36 -7.67 -2.29
C LEU A 141 3.74 -7.08 -2.04
N LEU A 142 4.43 -7.54 -1.00
CA LEU A 142 5.78 -7.08 -0.67
C LEU A 142 6.75 -7.35 -1.82
N GLN A 143 6.75 -8.57 -2.37
CA GLN A 143 7.54 -8.90 -3.55
C GLN A 143 7.20 -8.02 -4.75
N ASN A 144 5.90 -7.78 -5.01
CA ASN A 144 5.48 -6.89 -6.09
C ASN A 144 6.00 -5.46 -5.91
N LEU A 145 5.97 -4.93 -4.68
CA LEU A 145 6.49 -3.59 -4.36
C LEU A 145 8.00 -3.52 -4.52
N GLU A 146 8.73 -4.54 -4.08
CA GLU A 146 10.18 -4.61 -4.26
C GLU A 146 10.58 -4.63 -5.74
N THR A 147 9.88 -5.44 -6.55
CA THR A 147 10.12 -5.49 -8.00
C THR A 147 9.82 -4.15 -8.66
N THR A 148 8.70 -3.50 -8.31
CA THR A 148 8.37 -2.16 -8.80
C THR A 148 9.44 -1.13 -8.41
N ARG A 149 9.92 -1.16 -7.16
CA ARG A 149 10.97 -0.23 -6.70
C ARG A 149 12.27 -0.42 -7.49
N LYS A 150 12.67 -1.67 -7.72
CA LYS A 150 13.87 -2.00 -8.51
C LYS A 150 13.74 -1.54 -9.96
N SER A 151 12.60 -1.81 -10.60
CA SER A 151 12.37 -1.42 -12.00
C SER A 151 12.33 0.10 -12.19
N LEU A 152 11.68 0.84 -11.28
CA LEU A 152 11.67 2.30 -11.32
C LEU A 152 13.07 2.88 -11.13
N ARG A 153 13.82 2.40 -10.13
CA ARG A 153 15.18 2.85 -9.90
C ARG A 153 16.07 2.59 -11.13
N PHE A 154 15.93 1.42 -11.76
CA PHE A 154 16.64 1.09 -12.99
C PHE A 154 16.36 2.10 -14.11
N ILE A 155 15.09 2.44 -14.37
CA ILE A 155 14.73 3.40 -15.42
C ILE A 155 15.26 4.80 -15.10
N ILE A 156 15.17 5.25 -13.84
CA ILE A 156 15.73 6.54 -13.42
C ILE A 156 17.23 6.60 -13.68
N GLU A 157 17.99 5.61 -13.21
CA GLU A 157 19.43 5.56 -13.43
C GLU A 157 19.78 5.47 -14.92
N ARG A 158 19.07 4.65 -15.69
CA ARG A 158 19.26 4.56 -17.15
C ARG A 158 19.06 5.91 -17.84
N ASN A 159 18.04 6.65 -17.43
CA ASN A 159 17.67 7.91 -18.06
C ASN A 159 18.58 9.08 -17.62
N LYS A 160 19.27 9.00 -16.47
CA LYS A 160 20.26 10.03 -16.06
C LYS A 160 21.36 10.24 -17.09
N PHE A 161 21.78 9.17 -17.77
CA PHE A 161 22.87 9.20 -18.75
C PHE A 161 22.40 9.40 -20.19
N CYS A 162 21.08 9.51 -20.42
CA CYS A 162 20.52 9.70 -21.75
C CYS A 162 20.12 11.17 -21.97
N ASN A 163 21.04 11.98 -22.50
CA ASN A 163 20.75 13.34 -23.00
C ASN A 163 20.16 13.28 -24.42
N ILE A 164 19.04 12.58 -24.60
CA ILE A 164 18.39 12.47 -25.91
C ILE A 164 17.31 13.56 -26.01
N SER A 165 17.40 14.39 -27.04
CA SER A 165 16.45 15.46 -27.42
C SER A 165 15.14 14.96 -28.03
N CYS A 166 14.75 13.71 -27.75
CA CYS A 166 13.52 13.10 -28.25
C CYS A 166 12.33 13.39 -27.33
N ASP A 167 11.14 13.25 -27.90
CA ASP A 167 9.86 13.28 -27.18
C ASP A 167 9.86 12.30 -26.01
N LYS A 168 9.58 12.82 -24.81
CA LYS A 168 9.59 12.07 -23.55
C LYS A 168 8.17 11.76 -23.12
N LEU A 169 7.92 10.51 -22.74
CA LEU A 169 6.69 10.12 -22.07
C LEU A 169 6.93 10.09 -20.56
N TYR A 170 6.30 11.03 -19.86
CA TYR A 170 6.36 11.13 -18.41
C TYR A 170 5.25 10.31 -17.76
N THR A 171 5.55 9.77 -16.58
CA THR A 171 4.59 9.07 -15.71
C THR A 171 3.70 10.05 -14.96
N PRO A 172 2.43 9.70 -14.66
CA PRO A 172 1.79 8.42 -14.95
C PRO A 172 1.25 8.34 -16.38
N PHE A 173 1.30 7.16 -16.99
CA PHE A 173 0.69 6.93 -18.30
C PHE A 173 0.13 5.51 -18.46
N VAL A 174 -0.74 5.35 -19.45
CA VAL A 174 -1.31 4.07 -19.85
C VAL A 174 -1.08 3.89 -21.35
N LEU A 175 -0.70 2.68 -21.74
CA LEU A 175 -0.50 2.32 -23.13
C LEU A 175 -1.63 1.41 -23.61
N ILE A 176 -2.20 1.76 -24.76
CA ILE A 176 -3.23 0.97 -25.42
C ILE A 176 -2.60 0.33 -26.66
N THR A 177 -2.58 -0.99 -26.71
CA THR A 177 -1.95 -1.76 -27.79
C THR A 177 -2.97 -2.62 -28.52
N THR A 178 -2.78 -2.75 -29.83
CA THR A 178 -3.56 -3.59 -30.75
C THR A 178 -2.63 -4.13 -31.84
N ASP A 179 -3.11 -5.06 -32.65
CA ASP A 179 -2.34 -5.58 -33.78
C ASP A 179 -2.05 -4.51 -34.82
N LYS A 180 -0.86 -4.58 -35.43
CA LYS A 180 -0.33 -3.55 -36.35
C LYS A 180 -1.17 -3.35 -37.61
N SER A 181 -1.88 -4.40 -38.05
CA SER A 181 -2.66 -4.41 -39.29
C SER A 181 -4.10 -3.90 -39.11
N VAL A 182 -4.48 -3.50 -37.89
CA VAL A 182 -5.87 -3.24 -37.56
C VAL A 182 -6.15 -1.74 -37.54
N GLN A 183 -7.23 -1.34 -38.20
CA GLN A 183 -7.72 0.03 -38.14
C GLN A 183 -8.35 0.29 -36.76
N VAL A 184 -7.92 1.39 -36.13
CA VAL A 184 -8.43 1.84 -34.84
C VAL A 184 -9.21 3.13 -35.05
N ASN A 185 -10.47 3.14 -34.63
CA ASN A 185 -11.29 4.34 -34.60
C ASN A 185 -11.21 4.94 -33.20
N CYS A 186 -10.88 6.22 -33.10
CA CYS A 186 -10.81 6.96 -31.85
C CYS A 186 -11.74 8.16 -31.96
N GLU A 187 -12.74 8.21 -31.09
CA GLU A 187 -13.66 9.33 -30.94
C GLU A 187 -13.38 10.01 -29.59
N THR A 188 -13.39 11.33 -29.57
CA THR A 188 -13.28 12.12 -28.35
C THR A 188 -14.26 13.27 -28.40
N ASN A 189 -14.65 13.76 -27.23
CA ASN A 189 -15.43 14.99 -27.12
C ASN A 189 -14.52 16.22 -27.22
N GLU A 190 -15.12 17.41 -27.32
CA GLU A 190 -14.38 18.68 -27.45
C GLU A 190 -13.48 18.95 -26.23
N GLU A 191 -13.92 18.56 -25.03
CA GLU A 191 -13.21 18.76 -23.77
C GLU A 191 -12.06 17.75 -23.56
N ARG A 192 -12.00 16.69 -24.38
CA ARG A 192 -10.97 15.62 -24.33
C ARG A 192 -10.86 14.93 -22.97
N ASP A 193 -11.93 14.89 -22.20
CA ASP A 193 -12.01 14.14 -20.94
C ASP A 193 -12.51 12.70 -21.18
N PHE A 194 -13.08 12.42 -22.36
CA PHE A 194 -13.58 11.12 -22.75
C PHE A 194 -13.00 10.66 -24.10
N PHE A 195 -12.58 9.40 -24.13
CA PHE A 195 -12.06 8.74 -25.33
C PHE A 195 -12.78 7.41 -25.53
N LYS A 196 -13.32 7.23 -26.73
CA LYS A 196 -13.94 5.98 -27.18
C LYS A 196 -13.07 5.38 -28.28
N ILE A 197 -12.47 4.24 -27.95
CA ILE A 197 -11.54 3.54 -28.83
C ILE A 197 -12.21 2.26 -29.29
N GLN A 198 -12.36 2.10 -30.60
CA GLN A 198 -12.91 0.91 -31.23
C GLN A 198 -11.88 0.28 -32.15
N SER A 199 -11.69 -1.03 -32.01
CA SER A 199 -10.84 -1.83 -32.86
C SER A 199 -11.59 -3.10 -33.24
N ARG A 200 -11.35 -3.60 -34.45
CA ARG A 200 -11.88 -4.91 -34.88
C ARG A 200 -11.15 -6.07 -34.19
N SER A 201 -9.99 -5.80 -33.60
CA SER A 201 -9.18 -6.79 -32.89
C SER A 201 -9.09 -6.47 -31.40
N LYS A 202 -8.51 -7.42 -30.66
CA LYS A 202 -8.36 -7.32 -29.21
C LYS A 202 -7.45 -6.16 -28.83
N ILE A 203 -7.99 -5.24 -28.04
CA ILE A 203 -7.25 -4.15 -27.40
C ILE A 203 -6.69 -4.64 -26.06
N LYS A 204 -5.44 -4.27 -25.76
CA LYS A 204 -4.81 -4.47 -24.45
C LYS A 204 -4.43 -3.13 -23.85
N VAL A 205 -4.82 -2.93 -22.59
CA VAL A 205 -4.47 -1.76 -21.78
C VAL A 205 -3.34 -2.15 -20.84
N VAL A 206 -2.26 -1.38 -20.83
CA VAL A 206 -1.04 -1.68 -20.09
C VAL A 206 -0.59 -0.44 -19.33
N ASP A 207 -0.45 -0.56 -18.01
CA ASP A 207 0.02 0.54 -17.17
C ASP A 207 1.54 0.72 -17.26
N ASP A 208 2.01 1.95 -17.02
CA ASP A 208 3.43 2.32 -16.97
C ASP A 208 4.30 1.39 -16.10
N LEU A 209 3.85 1.02 -14.90
CA LEU A 209 4.59 0.14 -14.00
C LEU A 209 4.81 -1.25 -14.59
N THR A 210 3.86 -1.77 -15.37
CA THR A 210 3.99 -3.07 -16.03
C THR A 210 5.08 -2.99 -17.10
N ILE A 211 5.10 -1.90 -17.86
CA ILE A 211 6.13 -1.64 -18.88
C ILE A 211 7.51 -1.54 -18.23
N PHE A 212 7.65 -0.84 -17.10
CA PHE A 212 8.95 -0.75 -16.40
C PHE A 212 9.46 -2.10 -15.92
N LYS A 213 8.57 -2.96 -15.42
CA LYS A 213 8.93 -4.33 -15.03
C LYS A 213 9.40 -5.14 -16.23
N GLU A 214 8.69 -5.07 -17.36
CA GLU A 214 9.08 -5.78 -18.57
C GLU A 214 10.44 -5.31 -19.10
N LEU A 215 10.67 -3.99 -19.15
CA LEU A 215 11.96 -3.42 -19.55
C LEU A 215 13.11 -3.86 -18.62
N PHE A 216 12.86 -3.89 -17.31
CA PHE A 216 13.81 -4.37 -16.32
C PHE A 216 14.16 -5.85 -16.55
N GLU A 217 13.15 -6.72 -16.71
CA GLU A 217 13.35 -8.15 -16.96
C GLU A 217 14.11 -8.42 -18.27
N ILE A 218 13.79 -7.70 -19.35
CA ILE A 218 14.49 -7.84 -20.64
C ILE A 218 15.97 -7.47 -20.50
N ALA A 219 16.29 -6.39 -19.79
CA ALA A 219 17.67 -5.97 -19.58
C ALA A 219 18.46 -7.00 -18.76
N HIS A 220 17.86 -7.56 -17.71
CA HIS A 220 18.50 -8.57 -16.88
C HIS A 220 18.66 -9.93 -17.56
N LYS A 221 17.69 -10.36 -18.39
CA LYS A 221 17.82 -11.58 -19.21
C LYS A 221 18.94 -11.48 -20.25
N LYS A 222 19.10 -10.32 -20.90
CA LYS A 222 20.18 -10.08 -21.86
C LYS A 222 21.56 -10.14 -21.19
N ASN A 223 21.72 -9.61 -19.98
CA ASN A 223 22.98 -9.70 -19.24
C ASN A 223 23.34 -11.14 -18.84
N SER A 224 22.36 -12.01 -18.63
CA SER A 224 22.60 -13.45 -18.41
C SER A 224 23.02 -14.20 -19.68
N GLN A 225 22.55 -13.78 -20.86
CA GLN A 225 22.99 -14.35 -22.15
C GLN A 225 24.36 -13.82 -22.60
N ILE A 226 24.68 -12.54 -22.35
CA ILE A 226 25.98 -11.94 -22.70
C ILE A 226 27.13 -12.57 -21.89
N ARG A 227 26.88 -13.10 -20.69
CA ARG A 227 27.90 -13.83 -19.92
C ARG A 227 28.37 -15.15 -20.56
N TYR A 228 27.65 -15.69 -21.55
CA TYR A 228 28.05 -16.90 -22.28
C TYR A 228 28.54 -16.66 -23.71
N GLY A 229 28.80 -15.41 -24.09
CA GLY A 229 29.47 -15.16 -25.36
C GLY A 229 29.36 -13.72 -25.81
N LEU A 230 30.45 -12.98 -25.66
CA LEU A 230 31.07 -12.14 -26.69
C LEU A 230 32.07 -11.17 -26.03
N ARG A 231 33.35 -11.49 -26.23
CA ARG A 231 34.50 -10.62 -26.00
C ARG A 231 34.49 -9.58 -27.11
N PHE A 232 34.06 -8.35 -26.82
CA PHE A 232 34.28 -7.24 -27.75
C PHE A 232 35.76 -6.87 -27.68
N LYS A 233 36.45 -7.13 -28.80
CA LYS A 233 37.79 -6.63 -29.07
C LYS A 233 37.66 -5.12 -29.27
N VAL A 234 38.22 -4.33 -28.36
CA VAL A 234 38.48 -2.91 -28.62
C VAL A 234 39.44 -2.90 -29.80
N MET A 235 39.02 -2.33 -30.93
CA MET A 235 39.97 -1.88 -31.93
C MET A 235 40.43 -0.50 -31.46
N ASP A 236 41.70 -0.43 -31.10
CA ASP A 236 42.41 0.82 -31.00
C ASP A 236 42.51 1.38 -32.42
N ASP A 237 42.00 2.59 -32.63
CA ASP A 237 42.22 3.34 -33.86
C ASP A 237 43.69 3.78 -33.89
N ASP A 238 44.46 3.15 -34.79
CA ASP A 238 45.77 3.62 -35.21
C ASP A 238 45.61 4.70 -36.32
N ASN A 239 46.43 5.75 -36.16
CA ASN A 239 46.85 6.80 -37.10
C ASN A 239 46.01 8.08 -37.24
#